data_AF-A0A1V1HY91-F1
#
_entry.id   AF-A0A1V1HY91-F1
#
_cell.length_a   1.000
_cell.length_b   1.000
_cell.length_c   1.000
_cell.angle_alpha   90.00
_cell.angle_beta   90.00
_cell.angle_gamma   90.00
#
_symmetry.space_group_name_H-M   'P 1'
#
loop_
_entity.id
_entity.type
_entity.pdbx_description
1 polymer ?
#
loop_
_entity_poly.entity_id
_entity_poly.type
_entity_poly.pdbx_seq_one_letter_code
_entity_poly.pdbx_strand_id
1 'polypeptide(L)' 'MSDFNTIKNLYEDGYRCIYYDKLENNHTIYLKNFENENSTVIELENENEFSQFQNYINDLKMS' A
#
# COMPACT_ATOMS: atom_id res chain seq x y z
N MET A 1 11.81 7.18 -7.23
CA MET A 1 10.45 7.47 -6.75
C MET A 1 10.30 6.71 -5.44
N SER A 2 9.72 7.31 -4.39
CA SER A 2 9.48 6.58 -3.14
C SER A 2 8.46 5.47 -3.38
N ASP A 3 8.60 4.36 -2.67
CA ASP A 3 7.67 3.23 -2.79
C ASP A 3 6.27 3.63 -2.31
N PHE A 4 6.19 4.59 -1.38
CA PHE A 4 4.93 5.25 -1.02
C PHE A 4 4.22 5.95 -2.19
N ASN A 5 4.94 6.62 -3.09
CA ASN A 5 4.31 7.25 -4.27
C ASN A 5 3.79 6.19 -5.25
N THR A 6 4.47 5.05 -5.36
CA THR A 6 3.97 3.91 -6.14
C THR A 6 2.64 3.41 -5.59
N ILE A 7 2.50 3.30 -4.26
CA ILE A 7 1.24 2.90 -3.63
C ILE A 7 0.12 3.90 -3.96
N LYS A 8 0.37 5.21 -3.88
CA LYS A 8 -0.63 6.23 -4.23
C LYS A 8 -1.12 6.08 -5.67
N ASN A 9 -0.20 5.97 -6.62
CA ASN A 9 -0.56 5.79 -8.04
C ASN A 9 -1.40 4.52 -8.25
N LEU A 10 -1.04 3.41 -7.59
CA LEU A 10 -1.83 2.19 -7.66
C LEU A 10 -3.26 2.37 -7.09
N TYR A 11 -3.42 3.17 -6.03
CA TYR A 11 -4.74 3.50 -5.50
C TYR A 11 -5.59 4.34 -6.47
N GLU A 12 -4.95 5.26 -7.21
CA GLU A 12 -5.59 6.01 -8.31
C GLU A 12 -5.98 5.07 -9.47
N ASP A 13 -5.16 4.07 -9.75
CA ASP A 13 -5.43 3.00 -10.75
C ASP A 13 -6.43 1.93 -10.27
N GLY A 14 -7.10 2.14 -9.13
CA GLY A 14 -8.14 1.25 -8.62
C GLY A 14 -7.67 0.06 -7.79
N TYR A 15 -6.37 -0.07 -7.50
CA TYR A 15 -5.89 -1.06 -6.54
C TYR A 15 -6.31 -0.69 -5.12
N ARG A 16 -6.54 -1.70 -4.29
CA ARG A 16 -6.81 -1.56 -2.86
C ARG A 16 -5.95 -2.53 -2.07
N CYS A 17 -5.46 -2.08 -0.92
CA CYS A 17 -4.76 -2.95 0.01
C CYS A 17 -5.73 -4.00 0.54
N ILE A 18 -5.36 -5.27 0.41
CA ILE A 18 -6.11 -6.41 0.94
C ILE A 18 -5.46 -7.00 2.18
N TYR A 19 -4.14 -6.83 2.32
CA TYR A 19 -3.36 -7.32 3.45
C TYR A 19 -2.02 -6.58 3.51
N TYR A 20 -1.47 -6.42 4.70
CA TYR A 20 -0.09 -6.00 4.88
C TYR A 20 0.52 -6.76 6.04
N ASP A 21 1.81 -7.06 5.92
CA ASP A 21 2.62 -7.72 6.94
C ASP A 21 3.71 -6.78 7.44
N LYS A 22 4.05 -6.90 8.72
CA LYS A 22 5.10 -6.12 9.38
C LYS A 22 6.13 -7.09 9.96
N LEU A 23 7.20 -7.32 9.20
CA LEU A 23 8.32 -8.17 9.61
C LEU A 23 9.53 -7.29 9.94
N GLU A 24 9.81 -7.06 11.22
CA GLU A 24 10.93 -6.24 11.74
C GLU A 24 11.25 -4.96 10.92
N ASN A 25 12.08 -5.06 9.89
CA ASN A 25 12.52 -3.94 9.03
C ASN A 25 11.86 -3.91 7.64
N ASN A 26 11.10 -4.92 7.26
CA ASN A 26 10.44 -5.02 5.96
C ASN A 26 8.92 -5.06 6.15
N HIS A 27 8.24 -4.17 5.43
CA HIS A 27 6.78 -4.10 5.44
C HIS A 27 6.26 -4.49 4.07
N THR A 28 5.59 -5.63 3.98
CA THR A 28 5.04 -6.13 2.72
C THR A 28 3.58 -5.76 2.60
N ILE A 29 3.19 -5.09 1.53
CA ILE A 29 1.83 -4.61 1.27
C ILE A 29 1.30 -5.34 0.04
N TYR A 30 0.16 -5.98 0.20
CA TYR A 30 -0.53 -6.75 -0.83
C TYR A 30 -1.72 -5.95 -1.35
N LEU A 31 -1.68 -5.65 -2.65
CA LEU A 31 -2.66 -4.80 -3.34
C LEU A 31 -3.39 -5.64 -4.39
N LYS A 32 -4.70 -5.49 -4.47
CA LYS A 32 -5.54 -6.11 -5.50
C LYS A 32 -6.38 -5.05 -6.21
N ASN A 33 -6.41 -5.11 -7.53
CA ASN A 33 -7.40 -4.40 -8.32
C ASN A 33 -8.55 -5.39 -8.61
N PHE A 34 -9.75 -5.00 -8.21
CA PHE A 34 -10.94 -5.85 -8.33
C PHE A 34 -11.64 -5.73 -9.69
N GLU A 35 -11.31 -4.71 -10.48
CA GLU A 35 -11.90 -4.49 -11.80
C GLU A 35 -11.22 -5.34 -12.87
N ASN A 36 -9.89 -5.48 -12.79
CA ASN A 36 -9.10 -6.26 -13.74
C ASN A 36 -8.48 -7.53 -13.13
N GLU A 37 -8.81 -7.84 -11.87
CA GLU A 37 -8.33 -8.99 -11.09
C GLU A 37 -6.81 -9.06 -10.86
N ASN A 38 -6.06 -8.01 -11.23
CA ASN A 38 -4.62 -7.97 -11.02
C ASN A 38 -4.27 -7.83 -9.54
N SER A 39 -3.08 -8.33 -9.17
CA SER A 39 -2.53 -8.22 -7.82
C SER A 39 -1.07 -7.82 -7.89
N THR A 40 -0.63 -6.99 -6.95
CA THR A 40 0.75 -6.53 -6.86
C THR A 40 1.19 -6.48 -5.41
N VAL A 41 2.50 -6.59 -5.19
CA VAL A 41 3.12 -6.61 -3.86
C VAL A 41 4.18 -5.52 -3.83
N ILE A 42 4.15 -4.69 -2.79
CA ILE A 42 5.14 -3.65 -2.54
C ILE A 42 5.80 -3.92 -1.20
N GLU A 43 7.12 -3.92 -1.19
CA GLU A 43 7.91 -3.99 0.05
C GLU A 43 8.41 -2.59 0.40
N LEU A 44 8.12 -2.14 1.61
CA LEU A 44 8.66 -0.91 2.18
C LEU A 44 9.72 -1.28 3.21
N GLU A 45 10.97 -0.93 2.95
CA GLU A 45 12.08 -1.08 3.90
C GLU A 45 12.13 0.07 4.91
N ASN A 46 11.36 1.13 4.67
CA ASN A 46 11.39 2.37 5.44
C ASN A 46 10.15 2.52 6.34
N GLU A 47 10.35 2.52 7.65
CA GLU A 47 9.28 2.69 8.65
C GLU A 47 8.51 4.01 8.50
N ASN A 48 9.17 5.08 8.05
CA ASN A 48 8.50 6.36 7.79
C ASN A 48 7.55 6.25 6.58
N GLU A 49 7.94 5.57 5.50
CA GLU A 49 7.05 5.33 4.36
C GLU A 49 5.89 4.42 4.73
N PHE A 50 6.13 3.42 5.57
CA PHE A 50 5.07 2.57 6.11
C PHE A 50 4.09 3.36 6.98
N SER A 51 4.57 4.26 7.83
CA SER A 51 3.73 5.15 8.63
C SER A 51 2.88 6.07 7.74
N GLN A 52 3.45 6.60 6.65
CA GLN A 52 2.72 7.38 5.65
C GLN A 52 1.62 6.55 4.96
N PHE A 53 1.93 5.31 4.59
CA PHE A 53 0.95 4.36 4.06
C PHE A 53 -0.18 4.09 5.04
N GLN A 54 0.12 3.82 6.31
CA GLN A 54 -0.89 3.56 7.34
C GLN A 54 -1.83 4.74 7.54
N ASN A 55 -1.30 5.97 7.58
CA ASN A 55 -2.11 7.18 7.66
C ASN A 55 -3.03 7.31 6.44
N TYR A 56 -2.47 7.13 5.24
CA TYR A 56 -3.23 7.24 3.99
C TYR A 56 -4.41 6.26 3.93
N ILE A 57 -4.22 4.98 4.29
CA ILE A 57 -5.32 4.00 4.29
C ILE A 57 -6.35 4.25 5.40
N ASN A 58 -5.94 4.84 6.52
CA ASN A 58 -6.85 5.18 7.62
C ASN A 58 -7.75 6.36 7.24
N ASP A 59 -7.17 7.39 6.62
CA ASP A 59 -7.93 8.55 6.12
C ASP A 59 -8.96 8.13 5.07
N LEU A 60 -8.59 7.21 4.17
CA LEU A 60 -9.50 6.66 3.16
C LEU A 60 -10.65 5.83 3.76
N LYS A 61 -10.45 5.16 4.90
CA LYS A 61 -11.52 4.38 5.58
C LYS A 61 -12.51 5.27 6.33
N MET A 62 -12.11 6.49 6.67
CA MET A 62 -12.95 7.47 7.36
C MET A 62 -13.73 8.38 6.39
N SER A 63 -13.47 8.28 5.08
CA SER A 63 -14.17 8.99 4.01
C SER A 63 -15.27 8.14 3.37
#